data_AF-A0AAJ6NWC7-F1
#
_entry.id   AF-A0AAJ6NWC7-F1
#
_cell.length_a   1.000
_cell.length_b   1.000
_cell.length_c   1.000
_cell.angle_alpha   90.00
_cell.angle_beta   90.00
_cell.angle_gamma   90.00
#
_symmetry.space_group_name_H-M   'P 1'
#
loop_
_entity.id
_entity.type
_entity.pdbx_description
1 polymer ?
#
loop_
_entity_poly.entity_id
_entity_poly.type
_entity_poly.pdbx_seq_one_letter_code
_entity_poly.pdbx_strand_id
1 'polypeptide(L)'
;MRRVRNFLRLSAGDRYFLIKTLVLLVAIRLGLSLLRFNTLLRLLTKISQPSQRSLSTSKVTVGKIVWAVNTATRYVPGVKCLARALTTQVLMNQHGQSPQLRIGVAKGETGKLEAHAWIEYQGWVVMGNLQDLARYMPLPSLKEVKL
;
A
#
# COMPACT_ATOMS: atom_id res chain seq x y z
N MET A 1 3.26 22.70 13.92
CA MET A 1 3.37 22.26 15.33
C MET A 1 2.11 21.60 15.93
N ARG A 2 1.15 21.05 15.15
CA ARG A 2 0.05 20.18 15.67
C ARG A 2 0.37 18.66 15.66
N ARG A 3 1.56 18.28 15.17
CA ARG A 3 1.83 16.98 14.53
C ARG A 3 2.30 15.85 15.46
N VAL A 4 2.88 16.17 16.62
CA VAL A 4 3.38 15.17 17.59
C VAL A 4 2.34 14.85 18.66
N ARG A 5 1.42 15.79 18.94
CA ARG A 5 0.40 15.66 20.00
C ARG A 5 -0.63 14.55 19.72
N ASN A 6 -0.81 14.18 18.46
CA ASN A 6 -1.65 13.02 18.10
C ASN A 6 -0.92 11.68 18.27
N PHE A 7 0.41 11.64 18.18
CA PHE A 7 1.19 10.42 18.39
C PHE A 7 1.14 9.95 19.85
N LEU A 8 1.10 10.91 20.78
CA LEU A 8 0.95 10.66 22.22
C LEU A 8 -0.47 10.20 22.60
N ARG A 9 -1.50 10.54 21.80
CA ARG A 9 -2.89 10.08 21.98
C ARG A 9 -3.20 8.72 21.35
N LEU A 10 -2.26 8.12 20.62
CA LEU A 10 -2.44 6.80 20.04
C LEU A 10 -2.38 5.74 21.14
N SER A 11 -3.36 4.83 21.14
CA SER A 11 -3.34 3.64 21.99
C SER A 11 -2.07 2.82 21.70
N ALA A 12 -1.61 2.03 22.67
CA ALA A 12 -0.43 1.17 22.48
C ALA A 12 -0.57 0.25 21.25
N GLY A 13 -1.80 -0.21 20.95
CA GLY A 13 -2.11 -0.99 19.75
C GLY A 13 -1.94 -0.21 18.45
N ASP A 14 -2.31 1.08 18.42
CA ASP A 14 -2.12 1.92 17.23
C ASP A 14 -0.65 2.23 16.97
N ARG A 15 0.14 2.46 18.03
CA ARG A 15 1.59 2.66 17.92
C ARG A 15 2.27 1.41 17.36
N TYR A 16 1.94 0.24 17.91
CA TYR A 16 2.46 -1.04 17.41
C TYR A 16 2.09 -1.26 15.94
N PHE A 17 0.82 -1.04 15.57
CA PHE A 17 0.36 -1.18 14.18
C PHE A 17 1.08 -0.22 13.23
N LEU A 18 1.31 1.02 13.67
CA LEU A 18 2.04 2.00 12.88
C LEU A 18 3.53 1.64 12.70
N ILE A 19 4.20 1.15 13.76
CA ILE A 19 5.59 0.66 13.64
C ILE A 19 5.65 -0.52 12.68
N LYS A 20 4.75 -1.51 12.82
CA LYS A 20 4.64 -2.63 11.88
C LYS A 20 4.46 -2.14 10.44
N THR A 21 3.61 -1.14 10.24
CA THR A 21 3.36 -0.54 8.92
C THR A 21 4.60 0.16 8.36
N LEU A 22 5.33 0.89 9.21
CA LEU A 22 6.57 1.57 8.84
C LEU A 22 7.66 0.59 8.43
N VAL A 23 7.89 -0.46 9.23
CA VAL A 23 8.87 -1.51 8.91
C VAL A 23 8.53 -2.18 7.58
N LEU A 24 7.25 -2.54 7.37
CA LEU A 24 6.81 -3.14 6.11
C LEU A 24 7.01 -2.20 4.92
N LEU A 25 6.68 -0.91 5.06
CA LEU A 25 6.85 0.08 4.00
C LEU A 25 8.32 0.25 3.62
N VAL A 26 9.22 0.32 4.61
CA VAL A 26 10.67 0.39 4.36
C VAL A 26 11.16 -0.89 3.68
N ALA A 27 10.75 -2.07 4.15
CA ALA A 27 11.11 -3.35 3.56
C ALA A 27 10.67 -3.45 2.08
N ILE A 28 9.44 -3.06 1.77
CA ILE A 28 8.92 -3.05 0.39
C ILE A 28 9.69 -2.05 -0.47
N ARG A 29 9.96 -0.86 0.05
CA ARG A 29 10.75 0.16 -0.66
C ARG A 29 12.14 -0.37 -1.01
N LEU A 30 12.84 -0.95 -0.04
CA LEU A 30 14.16 -1.54 -0.25
C LEU A 30 14.09 -2.74 -1.20
N GLY A 31 13.05 -3.58 -1.08
CA GLY A 31 12.79 -4.67 -2.00
C GLY A 31 12.60 -4.20 -3.44
N LEU A 32 11.89 -3.08 -3.66
CA LEU A 32 11.72 -2.47 -4.99
C LEU A 32 13.03 -1.90 -5.56
N SER A 33 14.00 -1.53 -4.72
CA SER A 33 15.32 -1.05 -5.19
C SER A 33 16.36 -2.15 -5.33
N LEU A 34 16.28 -3.22 -4.53
CA LEU A 34 17.32 -4.24 -4.41
C LEU A 34 16.97 -5.56 -5.11
N LEU A 35 15.68 -5.90 -5.22
CA LEU A 35 15.23 -7.18 -5.75
C LEU A 35 14.62 -7.02 -7.14
N ARG A 36 14.65 -8.11 -7.91
CA ARG A 36 13.83 -8.21 -9.11
C ARG A 36 12.36 -8.15 -8.72
N PHE A 37 11.58 -7.43 -9.52
CA PHE A 37 10.17 -7.18 -9.23
C PHE A 37 9.35 -8.46 -9.01
N ASN A 38 9.57 -9.49 -9.82
CA ASN A 38 8.89 -10.78 -9.66
C ASN A 38 9.25 -11.50 -8.35
N THR A 39 10.50 -11.38 -7.88
CA THR A 39 10.92 -11.94 -6.60
C THR A 39 10.23 -11.24 -5.45
N LEU A 40 10.16 -9.90 -5.51
CA LEU A 40 9.43 -9.12 -4.51
C LEU A 40 7.96 -9.53 -4.47
N LEU A 41 7.27 -9.59 -5.61
CA LEU A 41 5.86 -9.99 -5.66
C LEU A 41 5.63 -11.38 -5.06
N ARG A 42 6.48 -12.36 -5.34
CA ARG A 42 6.40 -13.70 -4.73
C ARG A 42 6.59 -13.70 -3.21
N LEU A 43 7.44 -12.83 -2.68
CA LEU A 43 7.59 -12.68 -1.24
C LEU A 43 6.35 -12.00 -0.64
N LEU A 44 5.83 -10.97 -1.31
CA LEU A 44 4.65 -10.24 -0.87
C LEU A 44 3.41 -11.12 -0.85
N THR A 45 3.21 -12.01 -1.82
CA THR A 45 2.09 -12.97 -1.81
C THR A 45 2.15 -13.93 -0.62
N LYS A 46 3.35 -14.38 -0.23
CA LYS A 46 3.54 -15.24 0.96
C LYS A 46 3.21 -14.50 2.25
N ILE A 47 3.74 -13.29 2.45
CA ILE A 47 3.48 -12.52 3.67
C ILE A 47 2.08 -11.89 3.71
N SER A 48 1.39 -11.81 2.58
CA SER A 48 0.01 -11.32 2.48
C SER A 48 -1.02 -12.33 2.99
N GLN A 49 -0.62 -13.59 3.24
CA GLN A 49 -1.56 -14.59 3.69
C GLN A 49 -2.25 -14.15 5.00
N PRO A 50 -3.57 -14.42 5.16
CA PRO A 50 -4.27 -14.10 6.38
C PRO A 50 -3.57 -14.74 7.58
N SER A 51 -3.13 -13.92 8.53
CA SER A 51 -2.53 -14.44 9.75
C SER A 51 -3.64 -14.76 10.75
N GLN A 52 -3.63 -15.96 11.35
CA GLN A 52 -4.62 -16.32 12.38
C GLN A 52 -4.67 -15.31 13.54
N ARG A 53 -3.52 -14.73 13.91
CA ARG A 53 -3.41 -13.67 14.93
C ARG A 53 -4.07 -12.35 14.50
N SER A 54 -4.09 -12.07 13.20
CA SER A 54 -4.68 -10.87 12.60
C SER A 54 -6.20 -10.97 12.49
N LEU A 55 -6.71 -12.20 12.33
CA LEU A 55 -8.14 -12.51 12.32
C LEU A 55 -8.76 -12.55 13.74
N SER A 56 -7.95 -12.88 14.76
CA SER A 56 -8.40 -12.94 16.16
C SER A 56 -8.30 -11.61 16.92
N THR A 57 -7.45 -10.68 16.48
CA THR A 57 -7.36 -9.34 17.06
C THR A 57 -8.51 -8.46 16.53
N SER A 58 -9.01 -7.52 17.34
CA SER A 58 -10.06 -6.54 16.96
C SER A 58 -9.93 -6.09 15.51
N LYS A 59 -11.02 -6.24 14.73
CA LYS A 59 -11.03 -6.05 13.26
C LYS A 59 -10.40 -4.71 12.88
N VAL A 60 -9.21 -4.75 12.29
CA VAL A 60 -8.56 -3.55 11.75
C VAL A 60 -9.33 -3.11 10.51
N THR A 61 -9.87 -1.90 10.56
CA THR A 61 -10.65 -1.34 9.44
C THR A 61 -9.73 -0.87 8.31
N VAL A 62 -10.26 -0.83 7.07
CA VAL A 62 -9.56 -0.28 5.90
C VAL A 62 -9.06 1.15 6.19
N GLY A 63 -9.90 1.98 6.81
CA GLY A 63 -9.53 3.34 7.20
C GLY A 63 -8.31 3.41 8.12
N LYS A 64 -8.17 2.47 9.07
CA LYS A 64 -7.01 2.37 9.96
C LYS A 64 -5.74 1.98 9.20
N ILE A 65 -5.85 1.06 8.23
CA ILE A 65 -4.73 0.68 7.35
C ILE A 65 -4.28 1.88 6.51
N VAL A 66 -5.23 2.55 5.84
CA VAL A 66 -4.95 3.72 5.00
C VAL A 66 -4.31 4.85 5.82
N TRP A 67 -4.84 5.12 7.02
CA TRP A 67 -4.26 6.08 7.94
C TRP A 67 -2.82 5.71 8.33
N ALA A 68 -2.56 4.44 8.67
CA ALA A 68 -1.25 3.98 9.10
C ALA A 68 -0.22 4.09 7.97
N VAL A 69 -0.58 3.69 6.75
CA VAL A 69 0.31 3.77 5.58
C VAL A 69 0.59 5.22 5.19
N ASN A 70 -0.43 6.08 5.17
CA ASN A 70 -0.24 7.52 4.92
C ASN A 70 0.61 8.17 6.02
N THR A 71 0.46 7.73 7.26
CA THR A 71 1.27 8.22 8.37
C THR A 71 2.71 7.76 8.27
N ALA A 72 2.96 6.47 8.01
CA ALA A 72 4.30 5.92 7.81
C ALA A 72 5.02 6.58 6.62
N THR A 73 4.31 6.86 5.53
CA THR A 73 4.86 7.55 4.35
C THR A 73 5.46 8.91 4.69
N ARG A 74 4.92 9.62 5.70
CA ARG A 74 5.47 10.91 6.14
C ARG A 74 6.83 10.80 6.83
N TYR A 75 7.18 9.62 7.35
CA TYR A 75 8.45 9.37 8.04
C TYR A 75 9.51 8.73 7.13
N VAL A 76 9.12 8.28 5.93
CA VAL A 76 10.01 7.61 4.99
C VAL A 76 10.17 8.52 3.76
N PRO A 77 11.34 9.12 3.51
CA PRO A 77 11.51 10.09 2.43
C PRO A 77 11.50 9.41 1.06
N GLY A 78 10.81 9.94 0.05
CA GLY A 78 10.89 9.42 -1.33
C GLY A 78 10.19 8.07 -1.55
N VAL A 79 9.14 7.78 -0.78
CA VAL A 79 8.32 6.57 -0.99
C VAL A 79 7.54 6.68 -2.30
N LYS A 80 7.73 5.69 -3.19
CA LYS A 80 7.02 5.58 -4.46
C LYS A 80 5.54 5.18 -4.26
N CYS A 81 4.66 5.61 -5.16
CA CYS A 81 3.23 5.23 -5.16
C CYS A 81 3.04 3.70 -5.07
N LEU A 82 3.84 2.94 -5.83
CA LEU A 82 3.80 1.48 -5.82
C LEU A 82 4.13 0.88 -4.45
N ALA A 83 5.10 1.43 -3.71
CA ALA A 83 5.43 0.94 -2.38
C ALA A 83 4.26 1.14 -1.39
N ARG A 84 3.56 2.28 -1.48
CA ARG A 84 2.36 2.57 -0.67
C ARG A 84 1.21 1.63 -0.99
N ALA A 85 0.96 1.40 -2.28
CA ALA A 85 -0.08 0.51 -2.76
C ALA A 85 0.20 -0.95 -2.30
N LEU A 86 1.41 -1.46 -2.53
CA LEU A 86 1.82 -2.80 -2.08
C LEU A 86 1.73 -2.96 -0.56
N THR A 87 2.17 -1.97 0.21
CA THR A 87 2.07 -2.01 1.68
C THR A 87 0.61 -2.11 2.12
N THR A 88 -0.27 -1.31 1.52
CA THR A 88 -1.70 -1.36 1.79
C THR A 88 -2.31 -2.70 1.41
N GLN A 89 -1.99 -3.21 0.22
CA GLN A 89 -2.46 -4.52 -0.24
C GLN A 89 -2.07 -5.63 0.74
N VAL A 90 -0.81 -5.69 1.16
CA VAL A 90 -0.32 -6.71 2.11
C VAL A 90 -1.08 -6.62 3.44
N LEU A 91 -1.23 -5.42 4.00
CA LEU A 91 -1.93 -5.23 5.27
C LEU A 91 -3.41 -5.62 5.16
N MET A 92 -4.10 -5.20 4.11
CA MET A 92 -5.50 -5.56 3.87
C MET A 92 -5.67 -7.09 3.72
N ASN A 93 -4.82 -7.75 2.93
CA ASN A 93 -4.84 -9.20 2.76
C ASN A 93 -4.59 -9.93 4.11
N GLN A 94 -3.63 -9.47 4.92
CA GLN A 94 -3.38 -10.01 6.25
C GLN A 94 -4.59 -9.90 7.19
N HIS A 95 -5.48 -8.92 6.96
CA HIS A 95 -6.70 -8.70 7.72
C HIS A 95 -7.96 -9.29 7.03
N GLY A 96 -7.79 -10.20 6.06
CA GLY A 96 -8.89 -10.89 5.39
C GLY A 96 -9.68 -10.03 4.41
N GLN A 97 -9.16 -8.86 4.03
CA GLN A 97 -9.71 -8.02 2.99
C GLN A 97 -9.01 -8.37 1.67
N SER A 98 -9.76 -8.46 0.58
CA SER A 98 -9.23 -8.80 -0.76
C SER A 98 -9.20 -7.58 -1.68
N PRO A 99 -8.28 -6.62 -1.50
CA PRO A 99 -8.14 -5.48 -2.39
C PRO A 99 -7.54 -5.86 -3.75
N GLN A 100 -7.82 -5.02 -4.74
CA GLN A 100 -7.22 -5.08 -6.06
C GLN A 100 -6.12 -4.01 -6.16
N LEU A 101 -4.91 -4.44 -6.51
CA LEU A 101 -3.82 -3.54 -6.89
C LEU A 101 -3.98 -3.16 -8.35
N ARG A 102 -4.06 -1.86 -8.61
CA ARG A 102 -4.09 -1.29 -9.95
C ARG A 102 -2.80 -0.52 -10.21
N ILE A 103 -2.24 -0.71 -11.38
CA ILE A 103 -1.10 0.06 -11.90
C ILE A 103 -1.57 0.63 -13.22
N GLY A 104 -1.49 1.94 -13.38
CA GLY A 104 -1.88 2.60 -14.62
C GLY A 104 -0.79 3.53 -15.12
N VAL A 105 -0.87 3.82 -16.42
CA VAL A 105 0.03 4.76 -17.09
C VAL A 105 -0.77 5.87 -17.75
N ALA A 106 -0.20 7.06 -17.77
CA ALA A 106 -0.76 8.22 -18.43
C ALA A 106 0.33 8.94 -19.22
N LYS A 107 -0.06 9.66 -20.28
CA LYS A 107 0.83 10.61 -20.95
C LYS A 107 0.78 11.92 -20.17
N GLY A 108 1.89 12.31 -19.57
CA GLY A 108 2.03 13.60 -18.89
C GLY A 108 2.00 14.77 -19.87
N GLU A 109 1.80 15.97 -19.35
CA GLU A 109 1.68 17.21 -20.14
C GLU A 109 2.91 17.48 -21.01
N THR A 110 4.09 17.09 -20.54
CA THR A 110 5.35 17.22 -21.28
C THR A 110 5.63 16.05 -22.23
N GLY A 111 4.62 15.21 -22.51
CA GLY A 111 4.75 14.00 -23.33
C GLY A 111 5.48 12.82 -22.67
N LYS A 112 5.93 12.95 -21.41
CA LYS A 112 6.58 11.87 -20.67
C LYS A 112 5.55 10.89 -20.12
N LEU A 113 5.88 9.60 -20.13
CA LEU A 113 5.03 8.58 -19.54
C LEU A 113 5.07 8.69 -18.00
N GLU A 114 3.89 8.80 -17.39
CA GLU A 114 3.70 8.79 -15.95
C GLU A 114 3.09 7.47 -15.52
N ALA A 115 3.62 6.86 -14.46
CA ALA A 115 3.08 5.64 -13.89
C ALA A 115 2.55 5.90 -12.49
N HIS A 116 1.39 5.33 -12.19
CA HIS A 116 0.77 5.45 -10.89
C HIS A 116 0.19 4.11 -10.42
N ALA A 117 0.11 3.95 -9.10
CA ALA A 117 -0.42 2.74 -8.48
C ALA A 117 -1.40 3.10 -7.37
N TRP A 118 -2.55 2.42 -7.38
CA TRP A 118 -3.62 2.63 -6.42
C TRP A 118 -4.23 1.29 -5.97
N ILE A 119 -4.98 1.33 -4.87
CA ILE A 119 -5.71 0.19 -4.33
C ILE A 119 -7.20 0.43 -4.44
N GLU A 120 -7.89 -0.54 -5.01
CA GLU A 120 -9.35 -0.61 -5.05
C GLU A 120 -9.85 -1.68 -4.09
N TYR A 121 -10.93 -1.37 -3.38
CA TYR A 121 -11.62 -2.31 -2.52
C TYR A 121 -13.12 -2.04 -2.57
N GLN A 122 -13.92 -3.08 -2.87
CA GLN A 122 -15.38 -2.97 -3.02
C GLN A 122 -15.84 -1.87 -3.98
N GLY A 123 -15.10 -1.66 -5.09
CA GLY A 123 -15.41 -0.64 -6.10
C GLY A 123 -14.90 0.76 -5.79
N TRP A 124 -14.23 0.98 -4.65
CA TRP A 124 -13.72 2.29 -4.24
C TRP A 124 -12.20 2.34 -4.21
N VAL A 125 -11.61 3.47 -4.62
CA VAL A 125 -10.18 3.72 -4.49
C VAL A 125 -9.85 4.12 -3.04
N VAL A 126 -9.19 3.22 -2.31
CA VAL A 126 -8.89 3.40 -0.87
C VAL A 126 -7.48 3.92 -0.61
N MET A 127 -6.54 3.71 -1.53
CA MET A 127 -5.20 4.28 -1.46
C MET A 127 -4.71 4.71 -2.85
N GLY A 128 -4.02 5.85 -2.92
CA GLY A 128 -3.45 6.34 -4.17
C GLY A 128 -4.48 7.10 -5.00
N ASN A 129 -5.54 7.63 -4.40
CA ASN A 129 -6.45 8.49 -5.14
C ASN A 129 -5.73 9.77 -5.61
N LEU A 130 -5.95 10.14 -6.88
CA LEU A 130 -5.49 11.39 -7.50
C LEU A 130 -6.70 12.09 -8.12
N GLN A 131 -6.66 13.43 -8.22
CA GLN A 131 -7.74 14.19 -8.86
C GLN A 131 -7.96 13.74 -10.31
N ASP A 132 -6.87 13.50 -11.04
CA ASP A 132 -6.91 13.07 -12.45
C ASP A 132 -6.75 11.57 -12.61
N LEU A 133 -7.17 10.75 -11.64
CA LEU A 133 -6.98 9.30 -11.73
C LEU A 133 -7.58 8.69 -13.01
N ALA A 134 -8.66 9.29 -13.53
CA ALA A 134 -9.34 8.87 -14.75
C ALA A 134 -8.45 8.90 -16.01
N ARG A 135 -7.36 9.67 -16.03
CA ARG A 135 -6.43 9.72 -17.17
C ARG A 135 -5.48 8.52 -17.23
N TYR A 136 -5.36 7.78 -16.13
CA TYR A 136 -4.46 6.63 -16.05
C TYR A 136 -5.15 5.40 -16.61
N MET A 137 -4.62 4.90 -17.72
CA MET A 137 -5.07 3.63 -18.29
C MET A 137 -4.51 2.48 -17.45
N PRO A 138 -5.34 1.68 -16.78
CA PRO A 138 -4.87 0.54 -16.01
C PRO A 138 -4.20 -0.46 -16.94
N LEU A 139 -3.00 -0.88 -16.58
CA LEU A 139 -2.33 -2.00 -17.22
C LEU A 139 -3.07 -3.30 -16.88
N PRO A 140 -3.07 -4.30 -17.79
CA PRO A 140 -3.55 -5.63 -17.48
C PRO A 140 -2.89 -6.14 -16.21
N SER A 141 -3.67 -6.80 -15.36
CA SER A 141 -3.12 -7.32 -14.12
C SER A 141 -2.06 -8.37 -14.45
N LEU A 142 -0.93 -8.39 -13.73
CA LEU A 142 0.16 -9.34 -14.00
C LEU A 142 -0.24 -10.82 -13.88
N LYS A 143 -1.46 -11.12 -13.39
CA LYS A 143 -2.04 -12.46 -13.41
C LYS A 143 -2.61 -12.86 -14.77
N GLU A 144 -2.90 -11.90 -15.64
CA GLU A 144 -3.52 -12.12 -16.97
C GLU A 144 -2.49 -12.19 -18.10
N VAL A 145 -1.25 -11.78 -17.85
CA VAL A 145 -0.16 -11.98 -18.81
C VAL A 145 0.39 -13.39 -18.60
N LYS A 146 -0.20 -14.37 -19.29
CA LYS A 146 0.46 -15.65 -19.56
C LYS A 146 1.77 -15.34 -20.29
N LEU A 147 2.89 -15.44 -19.59
CA LEU A 147 4.20 -15.68 -20.21
C LEU A 147 4.26 -17.13 -20.66
#